data_AF-A0A820B771-F1
#
_entry.id   AF-A0A820B771-F1
#
_cell.length_a   1.000
_cell.length_b   1.000
_cell.length_c   1.000
_cell.angle_alpha   90.00
_cell.angle_beta   90.00
_cell.angle_gamma   90.00
#
_symmetry.space_group_name_H-M   'P 1'
#
loop_
_entity.id
_entity.type
_entity.pdbx_description
1 polymer ?
#
loop_
_entity_poly.entity_id
_entity_poly.type
_entity_poly.pdbx_seq_one_letter_code
_entity_poly.pdbx_strand_id
1 'polypeptide(L)'
;MCFGDEVPEHPTHLGFVDPHCYVEDRIKEAFENAQFLCEGYYLTSPSLELRCINAINPDEPICVAYVPSHLYHIMFELFKNSMRATVESAENKKSSNTLSPITVDIIKAKEDLTIRISDRGGGIPRSKADKIFRYMYSTAPRPVSLTDSQHSGPVPLAGFGYGLPISRLYARYFNGDMEIHSIDGYGTDAYVYFQAVEDQASEWLPICNRAAYEYYTSRRYQSDWTKKK
;
A
#
# COMPACT_ATOMS: atom_id res chain seq x y z
N MET A 1 -7.69 -30.28 -4.19
CA MET A 1 -8.22 -29.87 -2.87
C MET A 1 -7.38 -28.68 -2.43
N CYS A 2 -7.83 -27.48 -2.76
CA CYS A 2 -7.18 -26.25 -2.31
C CYS A 2 -7.73 -25.93 -0.92
N PHE A 3 -6.82 -25.51 -0.03
CA PHE A 3 -7.02 -25.34 1.40
C PHE A 3 -8.12 -24.31 1.73
N GLY A 4 -8.97 -24.64 2.71
CA GLY A 4 -9.95 -23.75 3.33
C GLY A 4 -11.38 -24.31 3.32
N ASP A 5 -12.02 -24.42 4.49
CA ASP A 5 -13.44 -24.81 4.64
C ASP A 5 -14.40 -23.64 4.32
N GLU A 6 -13.91 -22.54 3.75
CA GLU A 6 -14.70 -21.36 3.43
C GLU A 6 -15.22 -21.41 1.99
N VAL A 7 -16.53 -21.24 1.84
CA VAL A 7 -17.21 -21.17 0.54
C VAL A 7 -16.71 -19.91 -0.19
N PRO A 8 -16.32 -20.00 -1.48
CA PRO A 8 -15.92 -18.83 -2.25
C PRO A 8 -17.02 -17.76 -2.21
N GLU A 9 -16.70 -16.52 -1.83
CA GLU A 9 -17.66 -15.40 -1.82
C GLU A 9 -18.27 -15.17 -3.22
N HIS A 10 -17.54 -15.54 -4.28
CA HIS A 10 -18.00 -15.50 -5.66
C HIS A 10 -17.88 -16.86 -6.37
N PRO A 11 -18.89 -17.28 -7.16
CA PRO A 11 -18.93 -18.59 -7.81
C PRO A 11 -17.84 -18.82 -8.88
N THR A 12 -17.12 -17.77 -9.28
CA THR A 12 -16.02 -17.83 -10.27
C THR A 12 -14.63 -17.83 -9.62
N HIS A 13 -14.53 -17.68 -8.29
CA HIS A 13 -13.25 -17.68 -7.59
C HIS A 13 -12.75 -19.11 -7.35
N LEU A 14 -11.43 -19.29 -7.48
CA LEU A 14 -10.73 -20.52 -7.11
C LEU A 14 -10.21 -20.35 -5.67
N GLY A 15 -11.08 -20.58 -4.69
CA GLY A 15 -10.80 -20.24 -3.30
C GLY A 15 -10.67 -18.73 -3.13
N PHE A 16 -9.48 -18.24 -2.76
CA PHE A 16 -9.18 -16.80 -2.61
C PHE A 16 -8.59 -16.15 -3.88
N VAL A 17 -8.30 -16.93 -4.92
CA VAL A 17 -7.75 -16.42 -6.18
C VAL A 17 -8.89 -16.13 -7.14
N ASP A 18 -8.91 -14.92 -7.69
CA ASP A 18 -9.78 -14.56 -8.80
C ASP A 18 -8.98 -14.60 -10.11
N PRO A 19 -9.28 -15.55 -11.03
CA PRO A 19 -8.61 -15.62 -12.32
C PRO A 19 -8.90 -14.41 -13.22
N HIS A 20 -9.95 -13.64 -12.91
CA HIS A 20 -10.40 -12.49 -13.68
C HIS A 20 -10.50 -11.22 -12.83
N CYS A 21 -9.47 -10.95 -12.01
CA CYS A 21 -9.44 -9.77 -11.14
C CYS A 21 -9.27 -8.49 -11.98
N TYR A 22 -10.32 -7.69 -12.06
CA TYR A 22 -10.30 -6.36 -12.67
C TYR A 22 -9.67 -5.35 -11.71
N VAL A 23 -8.44 -4.94 -12.04
CA VAL A 23 -7.59 -4.13 -11.15
C VAL A 23 -8.22 -2.77 -10.87
N GLU A 24 -8.81 -2.15 -11.89
CA GLU A 24 -9.46 -0.83 -11.79
C GLU A 24 -10.60 -0.83 -10.75
N ASP A 25 -11.43 -1.86 -10.73
CA ASP A 25 -12.57 -1.93 -9.82
C ASP A 25 -12.12 -2.10 -8.36
N ARG A 26 -11.09 -2.93 -8.13
CA ARG A 26 -10.50 -3.10 -6.79
C ARG A 26 -9.85 -1.82 -6.28
N ILE A 27 -9.22 -1.04 -7.16
CA ILE A 27 -8.65 0.26 -6.79
C ILE A 27 -9.75 1.26 -6.42
N LYS A 28 -10.82 1.34 -7.22
CA LYS A 28 -11.96 2.25 -6.94
C LYS A 28 -12.61 1.91 -5.61
N GLU A 29 -12.88 0.64 -5.36
CA GLU A 29 -13.44 0.17 -4.08
C GLU A 29 -12.55 0.53 -2.89
N ALA A 30 -11.24 0.28 -2.99
CA ALA A 30 -10.28 0.64 -1.94
C ALA A 30 -10.21 2.16 -1.73
N PHE A 31 -10.31 2.95 -2.80
CA PHE A 31 -10.33 4.41 -2.73
C PHE A 31 -11.59 4.91 -2.04
N GLU A 32 -12.77 4.47 -2.44
CA GLU A 32 -14.07 4.87 -1.86
C GLU A 32 -14.14 4.57 -0.37
N ASN A 33 -13.66 3.39 0.05
CA ASN A 33 -13.63 3.01 1.46
C ASN A 33 -12.62 3.85 2.26
N ALA A 34 -11.45 4.15 1.69
CA ALA A 34 -10.49 5.05 2.33
C ALA A 34 -11.02 6.50 2.40
N GLN A 35 -11.73 6.93 1.36
CA GLN A 35 -12.36 8.24 1.25
C GLN A 35 -13.41 8.42 2.35
N PHE A 36 -14.29 7.43 2.53
CA PHE A 36 -15.28 7.42 3.60
C PHE A 36 -14.67 7.60 4.99
N LEU A 37 -13.55 6.91 5.28
CA LEU A 37 -12.83 7.07 6.55
C LEU A 37 -12.14 8.43 6.67
N CYS A 38 -11.58 8.95 5.58
CA CYS A 38 -10.96 10.26 5.54
C CYS A 38 -11.98 11.37 5.82
N GLU A 39 -13.15 11.31 5.18
CA GLU A 39 -14.24 12.28 5.39
C GLU A 39 -14.81 12.19 6.80
N GLY A 40 -14.97 10.98 7.33
CA GLY A 40 -15.39 10.78 8.72
C GLY A 40 -14.46 11.40 9.76
N TYR A 41 -13.16 11.55 9.44
CA TYR A 41 -12.15 12.09 10.36
C TYR A 41 -11.82 13.57 10.10
N TYR A 42 -11.61 13.96 8.84
CA TYR A 42 -11.18 15.29 8.42
C TYR A 42 -12.30 16.17 7.84
N LEU A 43 -13.51 15.64 7.66
CA LEU A 43 -14.66 16.31 7.00
C LEU A 43 -14.41 16.68 5.52
N THR A 44 -13.32 16.19 4.94
CA THR A 44 -12.94 16.41 3.54
C THR A 44 -12.03 15.27 3.06
N SER A 45 -11.90 15.12 1.74
CA SER A 45 -11.06 14.12 1.09
C SER A 45 -10.60 14.61 -0.29
N PRO A 46 -9.40 14.21 -0.75
CA PRO A 46 -8.98 14.48 -2.13
C PRO A 46 -9.77 13.61 -3.11
N SER A 47 -9.91 14.06 -4.35
CA SER A 47 -10.49 13.27 -5.44
C SER A 47 -9.48 12.30 -6.06
N LEU A 48 -9.99 11.32 -6.81
CA LEU A 48 -9.19 10.35 -7.57
C LEU A 48 -9.05 10.77 -9.04
N GLU A 49 -7.82 10.75 -9.56
CA GLU A 49 -7.54 10.81 -11.00
C GLU A 49 -6.94 9.48 -11.45
N LEU A 50 -7.73 8.65 -12.13
CA LEU A 50 -7.32 7.32 -12.56
C LEU A 50 -6.91 7.30 -14.04
N ARG A 51 -5.79 6.64 -14.35
CA ARG A 51 -5.32 6.38 -15.71
C ARG A 51 -4.98 4.90 -15.87
N CYS A 52 -5.57 4.26 -16.86
CA CYS A 52 -5.35 2.85 -17.16
C CYS A 52 -4.67 2.72 -18.53
N ILE A 53 -3.54 2.01 -18.59
CA ILE A 53 -2.77 1.78 -19.80
C ILE A 53 -2.49 0.29 -19.92
N ASN A 54 -3.17 -0.38 -20.86
CA ASN A 54 -2.88 -1.75 -21.22
C ASN A 54 -1.95 -1.77 -22.44
N ALA A 55 -0.65 -1.97 -22.22
CA ALA A 55 0.35 -1.96 -23.29
C ALA A 55 0.31 -3.21 -24.17
N ILE A 56 -0.39 -4.28 -23.74
CA ILE A 56 -0.56 -5.50 -24.52
C ILE A 56 -1.80 -5.38 -25.41
N ASN A 57 -2.95 -5.07 -24.80
CA ASN A 57 -4.25 -4.96 -25.46
C ASN A 57 -4.90 -3.60 -25.11
N PRO A 58 -4.63 -2.52 -25.86
CA PRO A 58 -5.05 -1.16 -25.48
C PRO A 58 -6.55 -0.95 -25.27
N ASP A 59 -7.39 -1.74 -25.96
CA ASP A 59 -8.86 -1.63 -25.89
C ASP A 59 -9.48 -2.50 -24.79
N GLU A 60 -8.68 -3.34 -24.12
CA GLU A 60 -9.16 -4.26 -23.09
C GLU A 60 -8.86 -3.74 -21.68
N PRO A 61 -9.78 -3.96 -20.72
CA PRO A 61 -9.54 -3.63 -19.33
C PRO A 61 -8.35 -4.42 -18.75
N ILE A 62 -7.70 -3.83 -17.76
CA ILE A 62 -6.57 -4.47 -17.07
C ILE A 62 -7.10 -5.54 -16.12
N CYS A 63 -6.95 -6.79 -16.54
CA CYS A 63 -7.33 -7.98 -15.80
C CYS A 63 -6.10 -8.87 -15.54
N VAL A 64 -5.96 -9.41 -14.33
CA VAL A 64 -4.90 -10.34 -13.93
C VAL A 64 -5.47 -11.43 -13.00
N ALA A 65 -4.90 -12.63 -13.00
CA ALA A 65 -5.20 -13.59 -11.95
C ALA A 65 -4.44 -13.21 -10.68
N TYR A 66 -5.17 -12.85 -9.61
CA TYR A 66 -4.56 -12.42 -8.36
C TYR A 66 -5.50 -12.66 -7.17
N VAL A 67 -4.98 -12.49 -5.96
CA VAL A 67 -5.80 -12.53 -4.73
C VAL A 67 -6.39 -11.13 -4.50
N PRO A 68 -7.71 -10.91 -4.69
CA PRO A 68 -8.29 -9.56 -4.67
C PRO A 68 -8.13 -8.86 -3.32
N SER A 69 -8.20 -9.62 -2.22
CA SER A 69 -8.03 -9.08 -0.86
C SER A 69 -6.62 -8.53 -0.60
N HIS A 70 -5.59 -9.13 -1.19
CA HIS A 70 -4.21 -8.61 -1.11
C HIS A 70 -4.10 -7.26 -1.83
N LEU A 71 -4.61 -7.19 -3.07
CA LEU A 71 -4.62 -5.95 -3.85
C LEU A 71 -5.39 -4.86 -3.11
N TYR A 72 -6.60 -5.16 -2.65
CA TYR A 72 -7.43 -4.24 -1.88
C TYR A 72 -6.69 -3.71 -0.64
N HIS A 73 -6.07 -4.58 0.16
CA HIS A 73 -5.36 -4.17 1.37
C HIS A 73 -4.18 -3.23 1.08
N ILE A 74 -3.38 -3.53 0.05
CA ILE A 74 -2.26 -2.67 -0.36
C ILE A 74 -2.79 -1.29 -0.78
N MET A 75 -3.79 -1.26 -1.66
CA MET A 75 -4.36 -0.01 -2.18
C MET A 75 -5.00 0.82 -1.06
N PHE A 76 -5.79 0.19 -0.19
CA PHE A 76 -6.47 0.84 0.92
C PHE A 76 -5.49 1.50 1.89
N GLU A 77 -4.41 0.80 2.29
CA GLU A 77 -3.39 1.37 3.16
C GLU A 77 -2.64 2.54 2.50
N LEU A 78 -2.32 2.44 1.20
CA LEU A 78 -1.67 3.54 0.47
C LEU A 78 -2.60 4.76 0.31
N PHE A 79 -3.89 4.55 0.05
CA PHE A 79 -4.86 5.64 -0.04
C PHE A 79 -5.06 6.36 1.29
N LYS A 80 -5.21 5.65 2.41
CA LYS A 80 -5.28 6.28 3.73
C LYS A 80 -4.07 7.17 4.02
N ASN A 81 -2.86 6.69 3.69
CA ASN A 81 -1.64 7.46 3.88
C ASN A 81 -1.58 8.70 2.98
N SER A 82 -1.94 8.54 1.70
CA SER A 82 -1.94 9.61 0.70
C SER A 82 -2.98 10.70 1.02
N MET A 83 -4.19 10.29 1.40
CA MET A 83 -5.27 11.18 1.81
C MET A 83 -4.89 11.97 3.05
N ARG A 84 -4.39 11.29 4.09
CA ARG A 84 -3.89 11.92 5.31
C ARG A 84 -2.83 12.98 5.02
N ALA A 85 -1.79 12.61 4.26
CA ALA A 85 -0.71 13.53 3.94
C ALA A 85 -1.21 14.74 3.14
N THR A 86 -2.12 14.53 2.19
CA THR A 86 -2.68 15.60 1.35
C THR A 86 -3.52 16.58 2.17
N VAL A 87 -4.39 16.09 3.05
CA VAL A 87 -5.22 16.92 3.92
C VAL A 87 -4.37 17.71 4.92
N GLU A 88 -3.50 17.02 5.68
CA GLU A 88 -2.63 17.67 6.67
C GLU A 88 -1.68 18.71 6.02
N SER A 89 -1.18 18.45 4.81
CA SER A 89 -0.35 19.40 4.06
C SER A 89 -1.14 20.65 3.61
N ALA A 90 -2.38 20.48 3.16
CA ALA A 90 -3.23 21.59 2.72
C ALA A 90 -3.59 22.52 3.89
N GLU A 91 -3.92 21.95 5.06
CA GLU A 91 -4.20 22.71 6.29
C GLU A 91 -2.99 23.58 6.70
N ASN A 92 -1.78 23.02 6.61
CA ASN A 92 -0.56 23.73 6.96
C ASN A 92 -0.21 24.87 5.98
N LYS A 93 -0.47 24.69 4.69
CA LYS A 93 -0.12 25.68 3.64
C LYS A 93 -1.07 26.87 3.60
N LYS A 94 -2.22 26.84 4.30
CA LYS A 94 -3.33 27.80 4.16
C LYS A 94 -3.69 28.08 2.70
N SER A 95 -3.38 27.15 1.80
CA SER A 95 -3.73 27.24 0.39
C SER A 95 -5.23 27.04 0.25
N SER A 96 -5.81 27.55 -0.84
CA SER A 96 -7.23 27.41 -1.23
C SER A 96 -7.89 26.11 -0.76
N ASN A 97 -9.18 26.16 -0.40
CA ASN A 97 -10.03 25.05 0.08
C ASN A 97 -10.08 23.78 -0.82
N THR A 98 -9.30 23.72 -1.89
CA THR A 98 -9.28 22.61 -2.84
C THR A 98 -8.05 21.74 -2.59
N LEU A 99 -8.30 20.48 -2.24
CA LEU A 99 -7.27 19.47 -2.10
C LEU A 99 -6.76 19.05 -3.49
N SER A 100 -5.45 18.77 -3.58
CA SER A 100 -4.90 18.19 -4.81
C SER A 100 -5.39 16.75 -4.96
N PRO A 101 -5.76 16.31 -6.17
CA PRO A 101 -6.20 14.94 -6.41
C PRO A 101 -5.06 13.95 -6.18
N ILE A 102 -5.41 12.72 -5.80
CA ILE A 102 -4.50 11.58 -5.81
C ILE A 102 -4.55 10.99 -7.23
N THR A 103 -3.40 10.96 -7.90
CA THR A 103 -3.27 10.39 -9.24
C THR A 103 -2.87 8.92 -9.14
N VAL A 104 -3.57 8.06 -9.87
CA VAL A 104 -3.26 6.63 -9.95
C VAL A 104 -3.05 6.22 -11.40
N ASP A 105 -1.89 5.65 -11.70
CA ASP A 105 -1.61 5.04 -13.00
C ASP A 105 -1.56 3.51 -12.83
N ILE A 106 -2.42 2.80 -13.58
CA ILE A 106 -2.40 1.34 -13.71
C ILE A 106 -1.82 1.00 -15.07
N ILE A 107 -0.69 0.31 -15.10
CA ILE A 107 0.02 -0.02 -16.33
C ILE A 107 0.23 -1.52 -16.39
N LYS A 108 -0.41 -2.18 -17.36
CA LYS A 108 -0.15 -3.59 -17.67
C LYS A 108 0.82 -3.68 -18.84
N ALA A 109 2.00 -4.23 -18.58
CA ALA A 109 3.00 -4.55 -19.59
C ALA A 109 3.14 -6.08 -19.73
N LYS A 110 4.10 -6.52 -20.55
CA LYS A 110 4.33 -7.94 -20.85
C LYS A 110 4.70 -8.77 -19.62
N GLU A 111 5.51 -8.20 -18.72
CA GLU A 111 6.06 -8.89 -17.55
C GLU A 111 5.41 -8.38 -16.26
N ASP A 112 5.21 -7.06 -16.17
CA ASP A 112 4.74 -6.43 -14.94
C ASP A 112 3.36 -5.78 -15.09
N LEU A 113 2.55 -5.90 -14.04
CA LEU A 113 1.48 -4.97 -13.71
C LEU A 113 2.04 -3.97 -12.70
N THR A 114 2.14 -2.70 -13.10
CA THR A 114 2.61 -1.62 -12.24
C THR A 114 1.46 -0.70 -11.86
N ILE A 115 1.32 -0.43 -10.56
CA ILE A 115 0.40 0.57 -10.04
C ILE A 115 1.22 1.69 -9.39
N ARG A 116 1.05 2.92 -9.86
CA ARG A 116 1.65 4.10 -9.25
C ARG A 116 0.58 4.96 -8.61
N ILE A 117 0.72 5.26 -7.32
CA ILE A 117 -0.13 6.20 -6.58
C ILE A 117 0.73 7.43 -6.26
N SER A 118 0.30 8.62 -6.71
CA SER A 118 1.02 9.88 -6.51
C SER A 118 0.15 10.86 -5.72
N ASP A 119 0.69 11.40 -4.64
CA ASP A 119 0.08 12.44 -3.83
C ASP A 119 0.81 13.80 -3.92
N ARG A 120 0.16 14.84 -3.40
CA ARG A 120 0.76 16.18 -3.18
C ARG A 120 0.78 16.54 -1.69
N GLY A 121 1.01 15.54 -0.85
CA GLY A 121 0.96 15.60 0.61
C GLY A 121 2.20 16.17 1.28
N GLY A 122 3.06 16.90 0.55
CA GLY A 122 4.25 17.55 1.11
C GLY A 122 5.47 16.65 1.28
N GLY A 123 5.35 15.34 1.04
CA GLY A 123 6.47 14.42 0.97
C GLY A 123 7.13 14.06 2.31
N ILE A 124 8.20 13.27 2.22
CA ILE A 124 8.92 12.69 3.35
C ILE A 124 10.40 13.08 3.25
N PRO A 125 10.99 13.69 4.29
CA PRO A 125 12.41 13.97 4.33
C PRO A 125 13.25 12.71 4.15
N ARG A 126 14.32 12.80 3.35
CA ARG A 126 15.26 11.69 3.08
C ARG A 126 15.79 11.02 4.34
N SER A 127 15.98 11.77 5.43
CA SER A 127 16.44 11.26 6.73
C SER A 127 15.47 10.26 7.40
N LYS A 128 14.22 10.20 6.94
CA LYS A 128 13.18 9.28 7.42
C LYS A 128 12.90 8.13 6.45
N ALA A 129 13.51 8.09 5.27
CA ALA A 129 13.23 7.08 4.23
C ALA A 129 13.44 5.65 4.75
N ASP A 130 14.54 5.38 5.45
CA ASP A 130 14.88 4.06 6.01
C ASP A 130 13.93 3.60 7.13
N LYS A 131 13.01 4.47 7.57
CA LYS A 131 12.05 4.18 8.63
C LYS A 131 10.67 3.84 8.10
N ILE A 132 10.37 4.16 6.84
CA ILE A 132 9.02 4.03 6.25
C ILE A 132 8.48 2.59 6.37
N PHE A 133 9.33 1.59 6.15
CA PHE A 133 8.97 0.17 6.24
C PHE A 133 9.27 -0.48 7.59
N ARG A 134 9.65 0.30 8.62
CA ARG A 134 9.86 -0.27 9.97
C ARG A 134 8.52 -0.50 10.64
N TYR A 135 8.28 -1.72 11.12
CA TYR A 135 7.11 -2.02 11.95
C TYR A 135 7.02 -1.06 13.15
N MET A 136 5.79 -0.65 13.47
CA MET A 136 5.45 0.29 14.55
C MET A 136 5.97 1.72 14.33
N TYR A 137 6.62 2.04 13.21
CA TYR A 137 6.96 3.41 12.88
C TYR A 137 5.72 4.12 12.30
N SER A 138 5.31 5.20 12.94
CA SER A 138 4.18 6.03 12.52
C SER A 138 4.45 7.49 12.91
N THR A 139 4.00 8.41 12.06
CA THR A 139 3.95 9.85 12.36
C THR A 139 2.60 10.28 12.93
N ALA A 140 1.59 9.39 12.92
CA ALA A 140 0.30 9.66 13.55
C ALA A 140 0.38 9.51 15.07
N PRO A 141 -0.46 10.24 15.82
CA PRO A 141 -0.73 9.94 17.22
C PRO A 141 -1.07 8.46 17.38
N ARG A 142 -0.56 7.82 18.43
CA ARG A 142 -0.90 6.41 18.69
C ARG A 142 -2.39 6.31 19.02
N PRO A 143 -3.14 5.42 18.35
CA PRO A 143 -4.48 5.08 18.76
C PRO A 143 -4.44 4.63 20.22
N VAL A 144 -5.32 5.16 21.07
CA VAL A 144 -5.57 4.56 22.38
C VAL A 144 -6.04 3.12 22.15
N SER A 145 -5.43 2.16 22.85
CA SER A 145 -5.63 0.72 22.63
C SER A 145 -7.12 0.35 22.60
N LEU A 146 -7.47 -0.55 21.68
CA LEU A 146 -8.79 -1.22 21.59
C LEU A 146 -9.20 -1.98 22.87
N THR A 147 -8.34 -2.03 23.89
CA THR A 147 -8.58 -2.65 25.19
C THR A 147 -9.38 -1.75 26.14
N ASP A 148 -9.50 -0.45 25.86
CA ASP A 148 -10.40 0.43 26.62
C ASP A 148 -11.77 0.42 25.96
N SER A 149 -12.61 -0.52 26.41
CA SER A 149 -13.99 -0.78 25.96
C SER A 149 -14.99 0.38 26.15
N GLN A 150 -14.53 1.62 26.32
CA GLN A 150 -15.36 2.79 26.64
C GLN A 150 -15.26 3.96 25.67
N HIS A 151 -14.55 3.83 24.54
CA HIS A 151 -14.51 4.88 23.53
C HIS A 151 -15.03 4.41 22.18
N SER A 152 -16.32 4.69 21.94
CA SER A 152 -16.97 4.75 20.63
C SER A 152 -16.50 5.98 19.83
N GLY A 153 -15.18 6.15 19.73
CA GLY A 153 -14.56 7.17 18.88
C GLY A 153 -14.42 6.68 17.44
N PRO A 154 -14.29 7.60 16.46
CA PRO A 154 -14.03 7.22 15.08
C PRO A 154 -12.73 6.40 14.98
N VAL A 155 -12.77 5.32 14.18
CA VAL A 155 -11.61 4.47 13.93
C VAL A 155 -10.49 5.31 13.31
N PRO A 156 -9.29 5.36 13.90
CA PRO A 156 -8.24 6.24 13.41
C PRO A 156 -7.73 5.80 12.04
N LEU A 157 -7.59 6.76 11.13
CA LEU A 157 -7.13 6.54 9.75
C LEU A 157 -5.70 5.97 9.70
N ALA A 158 -4.86 6.34 10.67
CA ALA A 158 -3.47 5.91 10.82
C ALA A 158 -3.11 5.76 12.30
N GLY A 159 -1.96 5.13 12.57
CA GLY A 159 -1.35 5.20 13.91
C GLY A 159 -0.71 3.94 14.45
N PHE A 160 -1.08 2.76 13.93
CA PHE A 160 -0.47 1.49 14.37
C PHE A 160 0.91 1.22 13.75
N GLY A 161 1.20 1.78 12.57
CA GLY A 161 2.52 1.65 11.92
C GLY A 161 2.81 0.27 11.32
N TYR A 162 1.78 -0.47 10.93
CA TYR A 162 1.92 -1.79 10.29
C TYR A 162 1.49 -1.83 8.82
N GLY A 163 0.75 -0.82 8.35
CA GLY A 163 0.19 -0.79 6.98
C GLY A 163 1.24 -0.99 5.90
N LEU A 164 2.13 0.00 5.72
CA LEU A 164 3.17 -0.06 4.68
C LEU A 164 4.05 -1.32 4.70
N PRO A 165 4.60 -1.80 5.86
CA PRO A 165 5.38 -3.03 5.85
C PRO A 165 4.54 -4.27 5.49
N ILE A 166 3.28 -4.36 5.94
CA ILE A 166 2.39 -5.48 5.56
C ILE A 166 2.01 -5.40 4.08
N SER A 167 1.68 -4.21 3.56
CA SER A 167 1.40 -4.01 2.13
C SER A 167 2.60 -4.46 1.26
N ARG A 168 3.83 -4.15 1.69
CA ARG A 168 5.03 -4.63 0.98
C ARG A 168 5.18 -6.14 1.03
N LEU A 169 4.85 -6.78 2.15
CA LEU A 169 4.85 -8.25 2.25
C LEU A 169 3.83 -8.87 1.29
N TYR A 170 2.62 -8.31 1.20
CA TYR A 170 1.61 -8.80 0.26
C TYR A 170 2.07 -8.69 -1.20
N ALA A 171 2.72 -7.58 -1.58
CA ALA A 171 3.28 -7.42 -2.93
C ALA A 171 4.38 -8.45 -3.21
N ARG A 172 5.29 -8.66 -2.25
CA ARG A 172 6.41 -9.60 -2.38
C ARG A 172 5.99 -11.06 -2.35
N TYR A 173 4.84 -11.38 -1.74
CA TYR A 173 4.38 -12.76 -1.59
C TYR A 173 4.29 -13.47 -2.93
N PHE A 174 3.84 -12.78 -4.00
CA PHE A 174 3.79 -13.31 -5.36
C PHE A 174 4.84 -12.65 -6.27
N ASN A 175 6.07 -12.54 -5.77
CA ASN A 175 7.25 -12.08 -6.53
C ASN A 175 7.13 -10.66 -7.13
N GLY A 176 6.33 -9.79 -6.50
CA GLY A 176 6.30 -8.35 -6.74
C GLY A 176 7.21 -7.57 -5.79
N ASP A 177 7.05 -6.25 -5.74
CA ASP A 177 7.58 -5.41 -4.65
C ASP A 177 6.75 -4.12 -4.52
N MET A 178 6.97 -3.40 -3.42
CA MET A 178 6.46 -2.05 -3.22
C MET A 178 7.62 -1.10 -2.89
N GLU A 179 7.67 0.02 -3.62
CA GLU A 179 8.65 1.08 -3.44
C GLU A 179 7.97 2.42 -3.16
N ILE A 180 8.64 3.27 -2.39
CA ILE A 180 8.14 4.61 -2.06
C ILE A 180 9.24 5.61 -2.37
N HIS A 181 8.94 6.54 -3.28
CA HIS A 181 9.82 7.61 -3.71
C HIS A 181 9.18 8.94 -3.33
N SER A 182 9.81 9.68 -2.43
CA SER A 182 9.22 10.91 -1.89
C SER A 182 10.13 12.12 -2.12
N ILE A 183 9.50 13.25 -2.42
CA ILE A 183 10.15 14.55 -2.63
C ILE A 183 9.68 15.47 -1.51
N ASP A 184 10.59 15.74 -0.56
CA ASP A 184 10.35 16.60 0.59
C ASP A 184 9.90 18.01 0.15
N GLY A 185 8.80 18.50 0.73
CA GLY A 185 8.11 19.74 0.37
C GLY A 185 7.09 19.60 -0.77
N TYR A 186 7.05 18.48 -1.50
CA TYR A 186 6.21 18.30 -2.69
C TYR A 186 5.16 17.20 -2.52
N GLY A 187 5.57 15.94 -2.47
CA GLY A 187 4.65 14.80 -2.51
C GLY A 187 5.37 13.46 -2.53
N THR A 188 4.59 12.38 -2.58
CA THR A 188 5.10 11.01 -2.57
C THR A 188 4.50 10.18 -3.70
N ASP A 189 5.34 9.39 -4.34
CA ASP A 189 4.95 8.35 -5.29
C ASP A 189 5.17 6.97 -4.66
N ALA A 190 4.14 6.16 -4.58
CA ALA A 190 4.20 4.75 -4.21
C ALA A 190 4.03 3.88 -5.46
N TYR A 191 4.98 2.98 -5.70
CA TYR A 191 4.95 2.03 -6.81
C TYR A 191 4.70 0.64 -6.25
N VAL A 192 3.75 -0.07 -6.83
CA VAL A 192 3.46 -1.47 -6.53
C VAL A 192 3.61 -2.26 -7.80
N TYR A 193 4.46 -3.28 -7.76
CA TYR A 193 4.74 -4.17 -8.88
C TYR A 193 4.12 -5.53 -8.59
N PHE A 194 3.41 -6.07 -9.56
CA PHE A 194 2.90 -7.43 -9.57
C PHE A 194 3.36 -8.14 -10.84
N GLN A 195 3.50 -9.46 -10.76
CA GLN A 195 3.74 -10.29 -11.94
C GLN A 195 2.49 -10.31 -12.81
N ALA A 196 2.61 -9.91 -14.08
CA ALA A 196 1.51 -9.97 -15.04
C ALA A 196 1.26 -11.40 -15.57
N VAL A 197 2.26 -12.29 -15.43
CA VAL A 197 2.23 -13.68 -15.90
C VAL A 197 2.06 -14.62 -14.72
N GLU A 198 1.02 -15.45 -14.76
CA GLU A 198 0.63 -16.36 -13.66
C GLU A 198 1.75 -17.34 -13.28
N ASP A 199 2.44 -17.91 -14.26
CA ASP A 199 3.53 -18.88 -14.03
C ASP A 199 4.72 -18.27 -13.28
N GLN A 200 4.87 -16.95 -13.29
CA GLN A 200 5.96 -16.23 -12.62
C GLN A 200 5.55 -15.71 -11.23
N ALA A 201 4.26 -15.81 -10.88
CA ALA A 201 3.70 -15.42 -9.59
C ALA A 201 3.92 -16.51 -8.52
N SER A 202 5.16 -16.98 -8.37
CA SER A 202 5.51 -17.99 -7.37
C SER A 202 5.59 -17.40 -5.95
N GLU A 203 5.22 -18.19 -4.95
CA GLU A 203 5.27 -17.77 -3.54
C GLU A 203 6.70 -17.50 -3.06
N TRP A 204 6.89 -16.35 -2.41
CA TRP A 204 8.17 -15.98 -1.79
C TRP A 204 8.15 -16.26 -0.27
N LEU A 205 8.56 -17.48 0.09
CA LEU A 205 8.52 -17.97 1.47
C LEU A 205 9.87 -17.84 2.20
N PRO A 206 9.89 -17.41 3.47
CA PRO A 206 11.10 -17.41 4.27
C PRO A 206 11.52 -18.85 4.60
N ILE A 207 12.78 -19.19 4.30
CA ILE A 207 13.35 -20.52 4.60
C ILE A 207 14.17 -20.41 5.88
N CYS A 208 13.76 -21.15 6.92
CA CYS A 208 14.55 -21.29 8.14
C CYS A 208 15.74 -22.24 7.88
N ASN A 209 16.92 -21.66 7.70
CA ASN A 209 18.16 -22.39 7.45
C ASN A 209 19.31 -21.83 8.31
N ARG A 210 20.52 -22.35 8.11
CA ARG A 210 21.72 -21.89 8.81
C ARG A 210 21.97 -20.38 8.63
N ALA A 211 21.74 -19.83 7.44
CA ALA A 211 21.91 -18.40 7.19
C ALA A 211 20.89 -17.56 7.98
N ALA A 212 19.63 -18.01 8.07
CA ALA A 212 18.63 -17.38 8.93
C ALA A 212 19.04 -17.42 10.41
N TYR A 213 19.55 -18.55 10.88
CA TYR A 213 20.06 -18.68 12.25
C TYR A 213 21.25 -17.75 12.53
N GLU A 214 22.21 -17.68 11.61
CA GLU A 214 23.37 -16.78 11.71
C GLU A 214 22.93 -15.30 11.71
N TYR A 215 21.91 -14.94 10.94
CA TYR A 215 21.34 -13.59 10.96
C TYR A 215 20.86 -13.19 12.36
N TYR A 216 20.08 -14.05 13.03
CA TYR A 216 19.55 -13.76 14.38
C TYR A 216 20.58 -13.86 15.50
N THR A 217 21.63 -14.68 15.33
CA THR A 217 22.66 -14.89 16.36
C THR A 217 23.86 -13.96 16.21
N SER A 218 24.08 -13.38 15.02
CA SER A 218 25.19 -12.47 14.77
C SER A 218 25.01 -11.15 15.53
N ARG A 219 25.95 -10.84 16.43
CA ARG A 219 26.06 -9.51 17.06
C ARG A 219 26.85 -8.57 16.14
N ARG A 220 26.32 -8.18 14.98
CA ARG A 220 26.95 -7.12 14.17
C ARG A 220 26.60 -5.74 14.75
N TYR A 221 27.46 -5.23 15.62
CA TYR A 221 27.30 -3.91 16.26
C TYR A 221 28.20 -2.81 15.71
N GLN A 222 29.09 -3.12 14.76
CA GLN A 222 29.97 -2.12 14.15
C GLN A 222 29.43 -1.67 12.79
N SER A 223 29.30 -0.35 12.64
CA SER A 223 29.00 0.28 11.36
C SER A 223 30.22 0.19 10.47
N ASP A 224 30.04 -0.29 9.24
CA ASP A 224 31.10 -0.34 8.23
C ASP A 224 31.56 1.08 7.82
N TRP A 225 30.76 2.09 8.14
CA TRP A 225 31.01 3.50 7.81
C TRP A 225 31.27 4.34 9.06
N THR A 226 32.13 5.34 8.92
CA THR A 226 32.41 6.33 9.97
C THR A 226 31.14 7.10 10.32
N LYS A 227 30.82 7.19 11.61
CA LYS A 227 29.77 8.10 12.08
C LYS A 227 30.31 9.53 12.05
N LYS A 228 29.52 10.49 11.53
CA LYS A 228 29.86 11.91 11.68
C LYS A 228 29.92 12.23 13.18
N LYS A 229 31.00 12.92 13.59
CA LYS A 229 31.20 13.41 14.97
C LYS A 229 30.09 14.36 15.39
#